data_AF-A0A511ZF27-F1
#
_entry.id   AF-A0A511ZF27-F1
#
_cell.length_a   1.000
_cell.length_b   1.000
_cell.length_c   1.000
_cell.angle_alpha   90.00
_cell.angle_beta   90.00
_cell.angle_gamma   90.00
#
_symmetry.space_group_name_H-M   'P 1'
#
loop_
_entity.id
_entity.type
_entity.pdbx_description
1 polymer ?
#
loop_
_entity_poly.entity_id
_entity_poly.type
_entity_poly.pdbx_seq_one_letter_code
_entity_poly.pdbx_strand_id
1 'polypeptide(L)'
;MDFHQALEQHMQAMKQKDMESFTATIHQKDITLILPNGKLIQNRKEFIQFNQDWFSDPDWKMTYDVIKTKEKKSIGYALLFIHYDDLDEDGNPYHQDYYLHLVF
;
A
#
# COMPACT_ATOMS: atom_id res chain seq x y z
N MET A 1 9.96 -14.59 -6.76
CA MET A 1 8.66 -13.98 -7.12
C MET A 1 8.93 -13.00 -8.24
N ASP A 2 8.18 -13.06 -9.33
CA ASP A 2 8.25 -12.03 -10.38
C ASP A 2 7.50 -10.76 -9.95
N PHE A 3 7.60 -9.69 -10.74
CA PHE A 3 6.98 -8.40 -10.43
C PHE A 3 5.45 -8.48 -10.28
N HIS A 4 4.76 -9.21 -11.15
CA HIS A 4 3.29 -9.27 -11.14
C HIS A 4 2.79 -10.07 -9.95
N GLN A 5 3.46 -11.17 -9.61
CA GLN A 5 3.21 -11.93 -8.40
C GLN A 5 3.45 -11.09 -7.14
N ALA A 6 4.52 -10.28 -7.12
CA ALA A 6 4.84 -9.41 -6.00
C ALA A 6 3.77 -8.33 -5.79
N LEU A 7 3.33 -7.71 -6.89
CA LEU A 7 2.23 -6.75 -6.87
C LEU A 7 0.93 -7.38 -6.38
N GLU A 8 0.55 -8.54 -6.92
CA GLU A 8 -0.66 -9.25 -6.51
C GLU A 8 -0.62 -9.61 -5.02
N GLN A 9 0.48 -10.21 -4.56
CA GLN A 9 0.65 -10.55 -3.15
C GLN A 9 0.57 -9.30 -2.26
N HIS A 10 1.23 -8.21 -2.65
CA HIS A 10 1.24 -6.96 -1.89
C HIS A 10 -0.16 -6.37 -1.74
N MET A 11 -0.90 -6.29 -2.85
CA MET A 11 -2.25 -5.71 -2.85
C MET A 11 -3.27 -6.61 -2.14
N GLN A 12 -3.17 -7.93 -2.27
CA GLN A 12 -4.02 -8.87 -1.52
C GLN A 12 -3.75 -8.77 -0.01
N ALA A 13 -2.48 -8.69 0.39
CA ALA A 13 -2.11 -8.53 1.78
C ALA A 13 -2.67 -7.22 2.37
N MET A 14 -2.60 -6.10 1.63
CA MET A 14 -3.25 -4.86 2.05
C MET A 14 -4.77 -5.02 2.19
N LYS A 15 -5.44 -5.54 1.17
CA LYS A 15 -6.91 -5.71 1.21
C LYS A 15 -7.37 -6.59 2.37
N GLN A 16 -6.59 -7.60 2.73
CA GLN A 16 -6.90 -8.55 3.79
C GLN A 16 -6.36 -8.12 5.16
N LYS A 17 -5.66 -6.99 5.25
CA LYS A 17 -4.97 -6.53 6.46
C LYS A 17 -3.99 -7.57 7.00
N ASP A 18 -3.35 -8.34 6.11
CA ASP A 18 -2.38 -9.38 6.44
C ASP A 18 -0.96 -8.77 6.52
N MET A 19 -0.54 -8.42 7.73
CA MET A 19 0.78 -7.85 7.99
C MET A 19 1.94 -8.80 7.66
N GLU A 20 1.76 -10.11 7.82
CA GLU A 20 2.82 -11.08 7.55
C GLU A 20 3.09 -11.13 6.04
N SER A 21 2.04 -11.34 5.25
CA SER A 21 2.15 -11.36 3.79
C SER A 21 2.58 -10.01 3.22
N PHE A 22 2.13 -8.90 3.81
CA PHE A 22 2.50 -7.55 3.38
C PHE A 22 3.99 -7.31 3.59
N THR A 23 4.51 -7.55 4.80
CA THR A 23 5.92 -7.27 5.12
C THR A 23 6.90 -8.14 4.33
N ALA A 24 6.48 -9.32 3.88
CA ALA A 24 7.25 -10.19 3.00
C ALA A 24 7.48 -9.59 1.59
N THR A 25 6.63 -8.66 1.15
CA THR A 25 6.77 -7.97 -0.14
C THR A 25 7.62 -6.69 -0.06
N ILE A 26 7.99 -6.26 1.15
CA ILE A 26 8.71 -5.00 1.36
C ILE A 26 10.22 -5.23 1.26
N HIS A 27 10.88 -4.43 0.42
CA HIS A 27 12.32 -4.48 0.24
C HIS A 27 13.07 -4.28 1.56
N GLN A 28 14.20 -4.98 1.73
CA GLN A 28 14.87 -5.07 3.03
C GLN A 28 15.61 -3.80 3.44
N LYS A 29 16.04 -2.98 2.46
CA LYS A 29 16.94 -1.83 2.68
C LYS A 29 16.39 -0.53 2.11
N ASP A 30 15.97 -0.58 0.86
CA ASP A 30 15.49 0.60 0.13
C ASP A 30 13.97 0.70 0.19
N ILE A 31 13.46 1.65 0.97
CA ILE A 31 12.03 1.97 1.08
C ILE A 31 11.87 3.47 0.98
N THR A 32 10.81 3.90 0.31
CA THR A 32 10.40 5.30 0.28
C THR A 32 8.88 5.34 0.22
N LEU A 33 8.27 5.95 1.23
CA LEU A 33 6.85 6.27 1.27
C LEU A 33 6.71 7.79 1.39
N ILE A 34 5.92 8.36 0.49
CA ILE A 34 5.58 9.78 0.47
C ILE A 34 4.09 9.88 0.74
N LEU A 35 3.73 10.51 1.86
CA LEU A 35 2.33 10.70 2.25
C LEU A 35 1.75 12.00 1.65
N PRO A 36 0.41 12.12 1.53
CA PRO A 36 -0.23 13.31 0.97
C PRO A 36 0.12 14.62 1.66
N ASN A 37 0.45 14.57 2.96
CA ASN A 37 0.88 15.73 3.74
C ASN A 37 2.37 16.10 3.55
N GLY A 38 3.09 15.42 2.66
CA GLY A 38 4.51 15.64 2.40
C GLY A 38 5.45 14.92 3.37
N LYS A 39 4.94 14.13 4.34
CA LYS A 39 5.79 13.30 5.19
C LYS A 39 6.49 12.24 4.34
N LEU A 40 7.81 12.14 4.53
CA LEU A 40 8.68 11.16 3.89
C LEU A 40 9.12 10.11 4.92
N ILE A 41 8.86 8.83 4.64
CA ILE A 41 9.31 7.70 5.46
C ILE A 41 10.29 6.87 4.64
N GLN A 42 11.52 6.71 5.14
CA GLN A 42 12.59 5.93 4.50
C GLN A 42 13.17 4.83 5.39
N ASN A 43 12.76 4.78 6.66
CA ASN A 43 13.17 3.74 7.58
C ASN A 43 12.20 2.55 7.51
N ARG A 44 12.71 1.33 7.27
CA ARG A 44 11.87 0.12 7.18
C ARG A 44 11.05 -0.15 8.44
N LYS A 45 11.62 0.07 9.62
CA LYS A 45 10.90 -0.14 10.88
C LYS A 45 9.77 0.87 11.02
N GLU A 46 10.01 2.14 10.70
CA GLU A 46 8.96 3.16 10.70
C GLU A 46 7.87 2.86 9.66
N PHE A 47 8.25 2.45 8.45
CA PHE A 47 7.29 2.05 7.41
C PHE A 47 6.40 0.89 7.87
N ILE A 48 6.99 -0.14 8.47
CA ILE A 48 6.22 -1.30 8.98
C ILE A 48 5.31 -0.87 10.11
N GLN A 49 5.80 -0.07 11.06
CA GLN A 49 4.97 0.42 12.17
C GLN A 49 3.79 1.25 11.66
N PHE A 50 4.03 2.17 10.72
CA PHE A 50 2.99 2.98 10.11
C PHE A 50 1.87 2.14 9.49
N ASN A 51 2.24 1.11 8.71
CA ASN A 51 1.25 0.22 8.11
C ASN A 51 0.58 -0.69 9.15
N GLN A 52 1.28 -1.08 10.21
CA GLN A 52 0.71 -1.87 11.30
C GLN A 52 -0.37 -1.09 12.07
N ASP A 53 -0.10 0.19 12.35
CA ASP A 53 -1.07 1.08 12.99
C ASP A 53 -2.29 1.24 12.07
N TRP A 54 -2.08 1.45 10.77
CA TRP A 54 -3.16 1.54 9.80
C TRP A 54 -3.96 0.24 9.67
N PHE A 55 -3.31 -0.94 9.62
CA PHE A 55 -4.01 -2.24 9.51
C PHE A 55 -4.78 -2.61 10.77
N SER A 56 -4.46 -2.00 11.92
CA SER A 56 -5.17 -2.25 13.18
C SER A 56 -6.57 -1.64 13.21
N ASP A 57 -6.84 -0.68 12.34
CA ASP A 57 -8.16 -0.10 12.15
C ASP A 57 -9.08 -1.09 11.41
N PRO A 58 -10.19 -1.53 12.04
CA PRO A 58 -11.09 -2.51 11.45
C PRO A 58 -11.99 -1.92 10.37
N ASP A 59 -12.22 -0.61 10.36
CA ASP A 59 -13.33 0.02 9.66
C ASP A 59 -13.03 0.22 8.18
N TRP A 60 -11.79 0.57 7.85
CA TRP A 60 -11.44 0.85 6.47
C TRP A 60 -11.51 -0.38 5.56
N LYS A 61 -11.88 -0.14 4.31
CA LYS A 61 -11.85 -1.10 3.22
C LYS A 61 -11.24 -0.43 2.00
N MET A 62 -10.51 -1.23 1.23
CA MET A 62 -9.88 -0.78 0.01
C MET A 62 -10.19 -1.74 -1.14
N THR A 63 -10.56 -1.18 -2.29
CA THR A 63 -10.47 -1.84 -3.58
C THR A 63 -9.58 -1.04 -4.52
N TYR A 64 -9.16 -1.64 -5.63
CA TYR A 64 -8.22 -1.00 -6.53
C TYR A 64 -8.38 -1.48 -7.97
N ASP A 65 -8.04 -0.60 -8.90
CA ASP A 65 -7.83 -0.90 -10.31
C ASP A 65 -6.36 -0.74 -10.68
N VAL A 66 -5.82 -1.70 -11.43
CA VAL A 66 -4.47 -1.59 -12.01
C VAL A 66 -4.55 -0.76 -13.28
N ILE A 67 -4.07 0.49 -13.19
CA ILE A 67 -4.11 1.44 -14.32
C ILE A 67 -2.98 1.19 -15.29
N LYS A 68 -1.77 0.94 -14.76
CA LYS A 68 -0.58 0.75 -15.58
C LYS A 68 0.48 -0.01 -14.82
N THR A 69 1.11 -0.97 -15.49
CA THR A 69 2.35 -1.58 -15.03
C THR A 69 3.46 -1.37 -16.05
N LYS A 70 4.70 -1.35 -15.57
CA LYS A 70 5.88 -1.44 -16.44
C LYS A 70 7.00 -2.14 -15.71
N GLU A 71 7.49 -3.22 -16.30
CA GLU A 71 8.60 -4.01 -15.77
C GLU A 71 9.85 -3.84 -16.64
N LYS A 72 11.00 -3.72 -15.98
CA LYS A 72 12.35 -3.79 -16.56
C LYS A 72 13.18 -4.75 -15.69
N LYS A 73 14.39 -5.10 -16.18
CA LYS A 73 15.23 -6.15 -15.57
C LYS A 73 15.47 -6.01 -14.05
N SER A 74 15.50 -4.78 -13.53
CA SER A 74 15.86 -4.52 -12.13
C SER A 74 14.89 -3.61 -11.40
N ILE A 75 13.80 -3.20 -12.06
CA ILE A 75 12.80 -2.30 -11.47
C ILE A 75 11.46 -2.45 -12.20
N GLY A 76 10.39 -2.48 -11.43
CA GLY A 76 9.03 -2.40 -11.91
C GLY A 76 8.26 -1.27 -11.24
N TYR A 77 7.21 -0.80 -11.87
CA TYR A 77 6.23 0.03 -11.17
C TYR A 77 4.81 -0.36 -11.53
N ALA A 78 3.90 -0.07 -10.61
CA ALA A 78 2.46 -0.14 -10.79
C ALA A 78 1.85 1.21 -10.41
N LEU A 79 1.01 1.75 -11.29
CA LEU A 79 0.07 2.82 -10.98
C LEU A 79 -1.29 2.19 -10.76
N LEU A 80 -1.86 2.44 -9.58
CA LEU A 80 -3.13 1.92 -9.13
C LEU A 80 -4.09 3.09 -8.90
N PHE A 81 -5.37 2.89 -9.18
CA PHE A 81 -6.43 3.75 -8.69
C PHE A 81 -7.10 3.07 -7.51
N ILE A 82 -7.11 3.75 -6.37
CA ILE A 82 -7.53 3.22 -5.08
C ILE A 82 -8.90 3.80 -4.75
N HIS A 83 -9.82 2.93 -4.36
CA HIS A 83 -11.11 3.28 -3.76
C HIS A 83 -11.05 2.94 -2.28
N TYR A 84 -11.01 3.96 -1.44
CA TYR A 84 -10.92 3.83 0.01
C TYR A 84 -12.24 4.23 0.65
N ASP A 85 -12.76 3.35 1.50
CA ASP A 85 -13.96 3.56 2.30
C ASP A 85 -13.60 3.36 3.76
N ASP A 86 -14.07 4.25 4.64
CA ASP A 86 -13.78 4.21 6.07
C ASP A 86 -14.89 4.90 6.88
N LEU A 87 -14.72 4.95 8.20
CA LEU A 87 -15.48 5.83 9.09
C LEU A 87 -14.59 6.98 9.56
N ASP A 88 -15.14 8.20 9.60
CA ASP A 88 -14.46 9.33 10.24
C ASP A 88 -14.52 9.26 11.77
N GLU A 89 -13.91 10.23 12.45
CA GLU A 89 -13.86 10.29 13.92
C GLU A 89 -15.26 10.38 14.57
N ASP A 90 -16.28 10.83 13.83
CA ASP A 90 -17.67 10.92 14.28
C ASP A 90 -18.49 9.66 13.88
N GLY A 91 -17.86 8.68 13.21
CA GLY A 91 -18.49 7.45 12.75
C GLY A 91 -19.29 7.60 11.45
N ASN A 92 -19.12 8.70 10.71
CA ASN A 92 -19.78 8.89 9.42
C ASN A 92 -18.98 8.23 8.30
N PRO A 93 -19.64 7.74 7.24
CA PRO A 93 -18.94 7.21 6.08
C PRO A 93 -18.00 8.24 5.44
N TYR A 94 -16.73 7.86 5.32
CA TYR A 94 -15.70 8.59 4.61
C TYR A 94 -15.31 7.81 3.34
N HIS A 95 -15.22 8.51 2.21
CA HIS A 95 -14.82 7.92 0.94
C HIS A 95 -13.73 8.77 0.30
N GLN A 96 -12.70 8.10 -0.23
CA GLN A 96 -11.61 8.77 -0.93
C GLN A 96 -11.10 7.93 -2.10
N ASP A 97 -11.04 8.57 -3.26
CA ASP A 97 -10.35 8.05 -4.44
C ASP A 97 -8.98 8.70 -4.60
N TYR A 98 -7.94 7.90 -4.85
CA TYR A 98 -6.60 8.43 -5.11
C TYR A 98 -5.73 7.50 -5.95
N TYR A 99 -4.68 8.07 -6.54
CA TYR A 99 -3.65 7.28 -7.22
C TYR A 99 -2.57 6.83 -6.24
N LEU A 100 -2.25 5.54 -6.29
CA LEU A 100 -1.11 4.95 -5.60
C LEU A 100 -0.06 4.50 -6.61
N HIS A 101 1.18 4.96 -6.43
CA HIS A 101 2.29 4.55 -7.27
C HIS A 101 3.26 3.69 -6.47
N LEU A 102 3.37 2.42 -6.84
CA LEU A 102 4.27 1.45 -6.22
C LEU A 102 5.47 1.18 -7.10
N VAL A 103 6.64 1.10 -6.48
CA VAL A 103 7.91 0.77 -7.14
C VAL A 103 8.45 -0.50 -6.49
N PHE A 104 8.85 -1.45 -7.32
CA PHE A 104 9.37 -2.76 -6.95
C PHE A 104 10.77 -2.97 -7.53
#